data_AF-A0A8T6MRB4-F1
#
_entry.id   AF-A0A8T6MRB4-F1
#
_cell.length_a   1.000
_cell.length_b   1.000
_cell.length_c   1.000
_cell.angle_alpha   90.00
_cell.angle_beta   90.00
_cell.angle_gamma   90.00
#
_symmetry.space_group_name_H-M   'P 1'
#
loop_
_entity.id
_entity.type
_entity.pdbx_description
1 polymer ?
#
loop_
_entity_poly.entity_id
_entity_poly.type
_entity_poly.pdbx_seq_one_letter_code
_entity_poly.pdbx_strand_id
1 'polypeptide(L)'
;MGKQIIFGIAFMLLIGSIGFASAQSTKPVQDIVYTAKFVCGSISDNFGPLRPGHYDTSINILNIKGYRVGFVWSAVVNDGPTSNSIFKNLDSETSTGMSCQDIKDILGIDNNDLLEGFVVIKVPVSSLKGFDNEQVIPEVTSDAANILEVHLFYSANALDTLPHEIAEDKISFYIIQDGTGKIPKESFRKLLDVTMPSTLNQITDTEGKVKAALAKKYDLSNKDLDKIVLRIKNISIGVGSLLDDHAVSLHVVKPMISK
;
A
#
# COMPACT_ATOMS: atom_id res chain seq x y z
N MET A 1 24.22 -1.29 -102.92
CA MET A 1 24.46 -0.62 -101.62
C MET A 1 23.32 -0.98 -100.68
N GLY A 2 23.62 -1.38 -99.44
CA GLY A 2 22.63 -1.65 -98.39
C GLY A 2 22.47 -3.13 -98.03
N LYS A 3 23.25 -3.59 -97.03
CA LYS A 3 23.11 -4.89 -96.37
C LYS A 3 21.70 -5.03 -95.75
N GLN A 4 21.03 -6.16 -95.95
CA GLN A 4 20.02 -6.67 -95.03
C GLN A 4 20.50 -7.99 -94.45
N ILE A 5 20.66 -8.03 -93.13
CA ILE A 5 20.82 -9.24 -92.32
C ILE A 5 19.76 -9.15 -91.23
N ILE A 6 18.81 -10.09 -91.29
CA ILE A 6 18.26 -10.93 -90.21
C ILE A 6 18.13 -10.26 -88.83
N PHE A 7 16.97 -10.33 -88.18
CA PHE A 7 16.89 -11.01 -86.87
C PHE A 7 15.46 -11.37 -86.46
N GLY A 8 15.32 -12.64 -86.10
CA GLY A 8 14.12 -13.26 -85.60
C GLY A 8 13.76 -12.79 -84.20
N ILE A 9 12.49 -12.98 -83.91
CA ILE A 9 11.74 -12.58 -82.73
C ILE A 9 12.25 -13.34 -81.50
N ALA A 10 12.73 -12.60 -80.48
CA ALA A 10 12.90 -13.08 -79.12
C ALA A 10 11.87 -12.38 -78.23
N PHE A 11 10.88 -13.13 -77.77
CA PHE A 11 9.82 -12.68 -76.88
C PHE A 11 10.36 -12.71 -75.44
N MET A 12 10.78 -11.56 -74.90
CA MET A 12 11.11 -11.41 -73.48
C MET A 12 9.83 -11.05 -72.70
N LEU A 13 9.38 -11.98 -71.85
CA LEU A 13 8.41 -11.70 -70.80
C LEU A 13 9.13 -10.99 -69.63
N LEU A 14 8.93 -9.68 -69.51
CA LEU A 14 9.27 -8.92 -68.29
C LEU A 14 8.07 -8.98 -67.35
N ILE A 15 8.09 -9.92 -66.41
CA ILE A 15 7.17 -9.92 -65.26
C ILE A 15 7.71 -8.85 -64.30
N GLY A 16 7.23 -7.62 -64.46
CA GLY A 16 7.40 -6.59 -63.44
C GLY A 16 6.60 -7.02 -62.21
N SER A 17 7.29 -7.48 -61.17
CA SER A 17 6.73 -7.66 -59.84
C SER A 17 6.33 -6.27 -59.31
N ILE A 18 5.06 -5.92 -59.46
CA ILE A 18 4.44 -4.78 -58.79
C ILE A 18 4.39 -5.18 -57.31
N GLY A 19 5.41 -4.74 -56.55
CA GLY A 19 5.36 -4.80 -55.11
C GLY A 19 4.18 -3.94 -54.65
N PHE A 20 3.09 -4.58 -54.22
CA PHE A 20 2.11 -3.91 -53.39
C PHE A 20 2.81 -3.56 -52.08
N ALA A 21 3.35 -2.34 -52.00
CA ALA A 21 3.66 -1.75 -50.72
C ALA A 21 2.35 -1.71 -49.94
N SER A 22 2.20 -2.62 -48.99
CA SER A 22 1.23 -2.50 -47.91
C SER A 22 1.51 -1.14 -47.26
N ALA A 23 0.68 -0.14 -47.57
CA ALA A 23 0.60 1.07 -46.77
C ALA A 23 0.11 0.62 -45.38
N GLN A 24 1.06 0.28 -44.53
CA GLN A 24 0.81 -0.06 -43.15
C GLN A 24 0.40 1.26 -42.50
N SER A 25 -0.91 1.47 -42.42
CA SER A 25 -1.51 2.59 -41.70
C SER A 25 -1.12 2.44 -40.23
N THR A 26 0.04 2.99 -39.86
CA THR A 26 0.42 3.20 -38.48
C THR A 26 -0.54 4.25 -37.95
N LYS A 27 -1.56 3.81 -37.22
CA LYS A 27 -2.39 4.73 -36.44
C LYS A 27 -1.45 5.62 -35.61
N PRO A 28 -1.57 6.95 -35.73
CA PRO A 28 -0.70 7.85 -34.99
C PRO A 28 -0.92 7.62 -33.50
N VAL A 29 0.17 7.53 -32.73
CA VAL A 29 0.10 7.45 -31.27
C VAL A 29 -0.70 8.64 -30.76
N GLN A 30 -1.77 8.35 -30.03
CA GLN A 30 -2.69 9.38 -29.57
C GLN A 30 -2.31 9.85 -28.17
N ASP A 31 -2.06 8.91 -27.26
CA ASP A 31 -1.78 9.18 -25.85
C ASP A 31 -0.67 8.27 -25.30
N ILE A 32 0.10 8.80 -24.35
CA ILE A 32 0.94 8.01 -23.44
C ILE A 32 0.17 7.82 -22.14
N VAL A 33 -0.02 6.58 -21.72
CA VAL A 33 -0.92 6.19 -20.64
C VAL A 33 -0.14 5.54 -19.50
N TYR A 34 -0.42 5.97 -18.27
CA TYR A 34 0.04 5.32 -17.04
C TYR A 34 -1.18 4.81 -16.30
N THR A 35 -1.13 3.56 -15.83
CA THR A 35 -2.23 2.92 -15.11
C THR A 35 -1.74 2.49 -13.74
N ALA A 36 -2.17 3.20 -12.71
CA ALA A 36 -1.79 2.96 -11.32
C ALA A 36 -2.96 2.27 -10.61
N LYS A 37 -2.74 1.08 -10.02
CA LYS A 37 -3.73 0.47 -9.13
C LYS A 37 -3.82 1.30 -7.84
N PHE A 38 -5.00 1.40 -7.25
CA PHE A 38 -5.17 1.97 -5.91
C PHE A 38 -6.02 1.04 -5.04
N VAL A 39 -5.78 1.12 -3.74
CA VAL A 39 -6.56 0.50 -2.68
C VAL A 39 -6.66 1.50 -1.54
N CYS A 40 -7.88 1.86 -1.16
CA CYS A 40 -8.19 2.92 -0.21
C CYS A 40 -9.24 2.44 0.79
N GLY A 41 -9.11 2.85 2.06
CA GLY A 41 -10.11 2.55 3.09
C GLY A 41 -9.68 1.40 3.99
N SER A 42 -10.64 0.87 4.75
CA SER A 42 -10.35 -0.07 5.84
C SER A 42 -11.00 -1.42 5.61
N ILE A 43 -10.28 -2.47 5.97
CA ILE A 43 -10.81 -3.83 6.10
C ILE A 43 -10.83 -4.16 7.60
N SER A 44 -12.00 -4.47 8.14
CA SER A 44 -12.18 -4.78 9.55
C SER A 44 -12.24 -6.29 9.84
N ASP A 45 -12.44 -7.11 8.82
CA ASP A 45 -12.56 -8.56 8.92
C ASP A 45 -11.42 -9.30 8.19
N ASN A 46 -11.22 -10.57 8.55
CA ASN A 46 -10.18 -11.41 7.94
C ASN A 46 -10.67 -12.08 6.63
N PHE A 47 -11.63 -11.49 5.92
CA PHE A 47 -12.21 -12.09 4.72
C PHE A 47 -11.58 -11.51 3.46
N GLY A 48 -11.05 -12.39 2.59
CA GLY A 48 -10.40 -11.99 1.33
C GLY A 48 -8.87 -12.06 1.37
N PRO A 49 -8.20 -11.61 0.29
CA PRO A 49 -6.74 -11.75 0.13
C PRO A 49 -5.93 -10.70 0.90
N LEU A 50 -6.58 -9.62 1.35
CA LEU A 50 -5.97 -8.52 2.10
C LEU A 50 -6.24 -8.70 3.59
N ARG A 51 -5.26 -8.39 4.44
CA ARG A 51 -5.41 -8.47 5.90
C ARG A 51 -6.26 -7.31 6.43
N PRO A 52 -6.87 -7.42 7.62
CA PRO A 52 -7.47 -6.27 8.27
C PRO A 52 -6.45 -5.14 8.45
N GLY A 53 -6.88 -3.91 8.19
CA GLY A 53 -6.00 -2.75 8.19
C GLY A 53 -6.62 -1.56 7.48
N HIS A 54 -5.98 -0.41 7.68
CA HIS A 54 -6.21 0.80 6.91
C HIS A 54 -5.23 0.84 5.74
N TYR A 55 -5.77 0.86 4.53
CA TYR A 55 -5.05 0.91 3.28
C TYR A 55 -5.11 2.33 2.74
N ASP A 56 -3.94 2.87 2.44
CA ASP A 56 -3.79 4.17 1.79
C ASP A 56 -2.84 4.04 0.61
N THR A 57 -3.24 4.65 -0.49
CA THR A 57 -2.52 4.73 -1.75
C THR A 57 -2.27 6.18 -2.08
N SER A 58 -1.01 6.52 -2.32
CA SER A 58 -0.60 7.81 -2.84
C SER A 58 0.08 7.64 -4.20
N ILE A 59 -0.39 8.38 -5.19
CA ILE A 59 0.16 8.42 -6.54
C ILE A 59 0.85 9.75 -6.71
N ASN A 60 2.16 9.73 -6.95
CA ASN A 60 2.97 10.92 -7.18
C ASN A 60 3.41 10.96 -8.63
N ILE A 61 3.31 12.13 -9.25
CA ILE A 61 3.62 12.36 -10.66
C ILE A 61 4.65 13.47 -10.72
N LEU A 62 5.83 13.17 -11.24
CA LEU A 62 6.92 14.13 -11.44
C LEU A 62 7.09 14.42 -12.93
N ASN A 63 7.14 15.70 -13.29
CA ASN A 63 7.55 16.11 -14.62
C ASN A 63 9.09 16.16 -14.71
N ILE A 64 9.66 15.13 -15.33
CA ILE A 64 11.12 15.02 -15.54
C ILE A 64 11.61 15.75 -16.80
N LYS A 65 10.73 16.47 -17.50
CA LYS A 65 11.08 17.19 -18.73
C LYS A 65 11.41 18.64 -18.44
N GLY A 66 12.26 19.21 -19.29
CA GLY A 66 12.63 20.62 -19.31
C GLY A 66 11.50 21.58 -19.75
N TYR A 67 10.27 21.09 -19.90
CA TYR A 67 9.13 21.86 -20.40
C TYR A 67 7.84 21.43 -19.71
N ARG A 68 6.80 22.28 -19.79
CA ARG A 68 5.49 22.03 -19.20
C ARG A 68 4.78 20.86 -19.90
N VAL A 69 4.23 19.93 -19.13
CA VAL A 69 3.48 18.77 -19.64
C VAL A 69 2.02 18.86 -19.19
N GLY A 70 1.09 18.79 -20.15
CA GLY A 70 -0.34 18.68 -19.89
C GLY A 70 -0.81 17.24 -19.93
N PHE A 71 -1.59 16.82 -18.94
CA PHE A 71 -2.15 15.47 -18.83
C PHE A 71 -3.56 15.48 -18.25
N VAL A 72 -4.31 14.41 -18.48
CA VAL A 72 -5.60 14.15 -17.81
C VAL A 72 -5.48 12.93 -16.92
N TRP A 73 -6.18 12.93 -15.80
CA TRP A 73 -6.36 11.72 -14.98
C TRP A 73 -7.82 11.42 -14.71
N SER A 74 -8.14 10.17 -14.40
CA SER A 74 -9.46 9.72 -13.95
C SER A 74 -9.32 8.46 -13.10
N ALA A 75 -10.19 8.29 -12.11
CA ALA A 75 -10.27 7.09 -11.28
C ALA A 75 -11.38 6.16 -11.81
N VAL A 76 -11.10 4.86 -11.86
CA VAL A 76 -12.02 3.80 -12.28
C VAL A 76 -12.09 2.78 -11.15
N VAL A 77 -13.26 2.61 -10.54
CA VAL A 77 -13.48 1.62 -9.47
C VAL A 77 -13.72 0.24 -10.08
N ASN A 78 -13.18 -0.81 -9.47
CA ASN A 78 -13.47 -2.19 -9.88
C ASN A 78 -14.98 -2.46 -9.80
N ASP A 79 -15.57 -2.95 -10.90
CA ASP A 79 -17.02 -3.19 -11.04
C ASP A 79 -17.91 -1.99 -10.65
N GLY A 80 -17.36 -0.78 -10.71
CA GLY A 80 -17.97 0.44 -10.17
C GLY A 80 -17.91 1.64 -11.12
N PRO A 81 -18.17 2.84 -10.60
CA PRO A 81 -18.19 4.07 -11.40
C PRO A 81 -16.79 4.48 -11.86
N THR A 82 -16.77 5.26 -12.95
CA THR A 82 -15.60 6.01 -13.39
C THR A 82 -15.82 7.49 -13.08
N SER A 83 -14.79 8.16 -12.59
CA SER A 83 -14.84 9.58 -12.33
C SER A 83 -14.83 10.42 -13.60
N ASN A 84 -15.17 11.70 -13.47
CA ASN A 84 -14.84 12.68 -14.50
C ASN A 84 -13.31 12.77 -14.69
N SER A 85 -12.88 13.07 -15.92
CA SER A 85 -11.47 13.34 -16.21
C SER A 85 -11.11 14.76 -15.80
N ILE A 86 -9.97 14.91 -15.11
CA ILE A 86 -9.46 16.21 -14.67
C ILE A 86 -8.16 16.48 -15.41
N PHE A 87 -8.09 17.64 -16.04
CA PHE A 87 -6.89 18.11 -16.72
C PHE A 87 -5.96 18.83 -15.74
N LYS A 88 -4.66 18.54 -15.84
CA LYS A 88 -3.58 19.13 -15.06
C LYS A 88 -2.44 19.55 -16.00
N ASN A 89 -1.82 20.67 -15.67
CA ASN A 89 -0.56 21.10 -16.29
C ASN A 89 0.51 21.07 -15.21
N LEU A 90 1.66 20.49 -15.52
CA LEU A 90 2.78 20.38 -14.62
C LEU A 90 3.97 21.11 -15.24
N ASP A 91 4.49 22.11 -14.54
CA ASP A 91 5.68 22.84 -14.98
C ASP A 91 6.91 21.93 -14.95
N SER A 92 7.98 22.36 -15.62
CA SER A 92 9.25 21.62 -15.63
C SER A 92 9.75 21.37 -14.21
N GLU A 93 10.21 20.15 -13.94
CA GLU A 93 10.78 19.75 -12.63
C GLU A 93 9.84 19.94 -11.43
N THR A 94 8.54 20.01 -11.67
CA THR A 94 7.52 20.07 -10.60
C THR A 94 6.78 18.73 -10.45
N SER A 95 6.21 18.50 -9.28
CA SER A 95 5.42 17.30 -8.98
C SER A 95 4.00 17.61 -8.53
N THR A 96 3.10 16.68 -8.75
CA THR A 96 1.75 16.67 -8.18
C THR A 96 1.40 15.26 -7.75
N GLY A 97 0.28 15.08 -7.05
CA GLY A 97 -0.10 13.78 -6.57
C GLY A 97 -1.59 13.65 -6.28
N MET A 98 -1.98 12.42 -6.01
CA MET A 98 -3.34 12.01 -5.70
C MET A 98 -3.29 11.01 -4.55
N SER A 99 -3.90 11.37 -3.43
CA SER A 99 -4.11 10.52 -2.27
C SER A 99 -5.42 9.74 -2.37
N CYS A 100 -5.65 8.80 -1.45
CA CYS A 100 -6.95 8.16 -1.32
C CYS A 100 -8.09 9.15 -1.05
N GLN A 101 -7.82 10.24 -0.31
CA GLN A 101 -8.83 11.28 -0.09
C GLN A 101 -9.20 11.97 -1.42
N ASP A 102 -8.21 12.34 -2.22
CA ASP A 102 -8.47 12.96 -3.54
C ASP A 102 -9.27 12.02 -4.45
N ILE A 103 -8.97 10.71 -4.44
CA ILE A 103 -9.69 9.69 -5.21
C ILE A 103 -11.15 9.62 -4.77
N LYS A 104 -11.39 9.58 -3.46
CA LYS A 104 -12.72 9.54 -2.86
C LYS A 104 -13.54 10.79 -3.20
N ASP A 105 -12.93 11.96 -3.09
CA ASP A 105 -13.55 13.25 -3.41
C ASP A 105 -13.98 13.32 -4.88
N ILE A 106 -13.11 12.86 -5.78
CA ILE A 106 -13.35 12.84 -7.24
C ILE A 106 -14.47 11.85 -7.62
N LEU A 107 -14.60 10.75 -6.87
CA LEU A 107 -15.65 9.75 -7.07
C LEU A 107 -16.96 10.10 -6.33
N GLY A 108 -16.93 11.08 -5.41
CA GLY A 108 -18.06 11.42 -4.56
C GLY A 108 -18.41 10.31 -3.56
N ILE A 109 -17.41 9.57 -3.08
CA ILE A 109 -17.57 8.45 -2.15
C ILE A 109 -17.01 8.84 -0.78
N ASP A 110 -17.84 8.83 0.26
CA ASP A 110 -17.46 9.24 1.62
C ASP A 110 -17.46 8.07 2.63
N ASN A 111 -17.45 6.83 2.15
CA ASN A 111 -17.38 5.66 3.03
C ASN A 111 -15.93 5.29 3.38
N ASN A 112 -15.78 4.63 4.52
CA ASN A 112 -14.50 4.06 4.97
C ASN A 112 -14.29 2.63 4.46
N ASP A 113 -15.23 2.12 3.67
CA ASP A 113 -15.13 0.79 3.08
C ASP A 113 -13.94 0.72 2.13
N LEU A 114 -13.45 -0.50 1.94
CA LEU A 114 -12.39 -0.76 0.98
C LEU A 114 -12.86 -0.43 -0.43
N LEU A 115 -12.13 0.49 -1.06
CA LEU A 115 -12.30 0.89 -2.45
C LEU A 115 -11.03 0.56 -3.21
N GLU A 116 -11.15 -0.22 -4.27
CA GLU A 116 -10.03 -0.52 -5.15
C GLU A 116 -10.38 -0.28 -6.62
N GLY A 117 -9.34 0.00 -7.41
CA GLY A 117 -9.50 0.35 -8.80
C GLY A 117 -8.20 0.81 -9.43
N PHE A 118 -8.32 1.62 -10.48
CA PHE A 118 -7.19 2.17 -11.21
C PHE A 118 -7.34 3.66 -11.44
N VAL A 119 -6.26 4.41 -11.25
CA VAL A 119 -6.12 5.76 -11.78
C VAL A 119 -5.42 5.68 -13.13
N VAL A 120 -6.07 6.24 -14.14
CA VAL A 120 -5.57 6.29 -15.52
C VAL A 120 -5.09 7.71 -15.80
N ILE A 121 -3.80 7.88 -16.04
CA ILE A 121 -3.16 9.14 -16.39
C ILE A 121 -2.84 9.11 -17.88
N LYS A 122 -3.35 10.05 -18.66
CA LYS A 122 -3.11 10.15 -20.10
C LYS A 122 -2.42 11.46 -20.44
N VAL A 123 -1.31 11.36 -21.15
CA VAL A 123 -0.57 12.50 -21.73
C VAL A 123 -0.86 12.50 -23.22
N PRO A 124 -1.69 13.43 -23.73
CA PRO A 124 -1.94 13.55 -25.16
C PRO A 124 -0.64 13.91 -25.86
N VAL A 125 -0.28 13.22 -26.95
CA VAL A 125 0.96 13.56 -27.68
C VAL A 125 0.92 14.99 -28.24
N SER A 126 -0.27 15.52 -28.48
CA SER A 126 -0.48 16.92 -28.86
C SER A 126 -0.05 17.93 -27.79
N SER A 127 -0.07 17.58 -26.50
CA SER A 127 0.34 18.47 -25.40
C SER A 127 1.86 18.62 -25.27
N LEU A 128 2.62 17.80 -26.01
CA LEU A 128 4.09 17.77 -25.98
C LEU A 128 4.73 18.69 -27.02
N LYS A 129 3.92 19.35 -27.86
CA LYS A 129 4.41 20.28 -28.87
C LYS A 129 4.87 21.57 -28.19
N GLY A 130 6.18 21.82 -28.21
CA GLY A 130 6.77 23.07 -27.72
C GLY A 130 6.30 24.31 -28.50
N PHE A 131 6.49 25.48 -27.90
CA PHE A 131 6.09 26.78 -28.46
C PHE A 131 6.95 27.24 -29.65
N ASP A 132 8.08 26.58 -29.91
CA ASP A 132 8.99 26.91 -31.02
C ASP A 132 8.82 25.91 -32.16
N ASN A 133 8.77 26.43 -33.39
CA ASN A 133 8.45 25.73 -34.64
C ASN A 133 9.49 24.68 -35.11
N GLU A 134 10.31 24.13 -34.21
CA GLU A 134 11.18 22.99 -34.50
C GLU A 134 10.55 21.73 -33.90
N GLN A 135 9.76 21.06 -34.74
CA GLN A 135 9.25 19.72 -34.48
C GLN A 135 10.42 18.74 -34.34
N VAL A 136 10.76 18.40 -33.10
CA VAL A 136 11.26 17.05 -32.82
C VAL A 136 10.06 16.31 -32.26
N ILE A 137 9.27 15.68 -33.13
CA ILE A 137 8.47 14.52 -32.71
C ILE A 137 9.56 13.49 -32.36
N PRO A 138 9.84 13.20 -31.07
CA PRO A 138 10.62 12.01 -30.81
C PRO A 138 9.74 10.90 -31.37
N GLU A 139 10.27 10.09 -32.26
CA GLU A 139 9.63 8.82 -32.59
C GLU A 139 9.36 8.15 -31.23
N VAL A 140 8.10 8.16 -30.77
CA VAL A 140 7.74 7.73 -29.41
C VAL A 140 7.87 6.20 -29.44
N THR A 141 9.10 5.74 -29.27
CA THR A 141 9.45 4.35 -29.03
C THR A 141 9.07 4.02 -27.59
N SER A 142 8.81 2.74 -27.29
CA SER A 142 8.42 2.28 -25.94
C SER A 142 9.38 2.75 -24.85
N ASP A 143 10.65 2.92 -25.20
CA ASP A 143 11.73 3.27 -24.27
C ASP A 143 11.91 4.79 -24.13
N ALA A 144 11.43 5.59 -25.09
CA ALA A 144 11.44 7.06 -25.07
C ALA A 144 10.13 7.68 -24.53
N ALA A 145 9.10 6.86 -24.28
CA ALA A 145 7.76 7.30 -23.86
C ALA A 145 7.67 7.77 -22.40
N ASN A 146 8.75 7.70 -21.62
CA ASN A 146 8.73 8.12 -20.22
C ASN A 146 8.78 9.65 -20.13
N ILE A 147 7.59 10.27 -20.10
CA ILE A 147 7.39 11.72 -20.05
C ILE A 147 7.19 12.20 -18.63
N LEU A 148 6.47 11.42 -17.85
CA LEU A 148 6.19 11.66 -16.45
C LEU A 148 6.73 10.47 -15.66
N GLU A 149 7.34 10.73 -14.52
CA GLU A 149 7.70 9.68 -13.59
C GLU A 149 6.55 9.50 -12.60
N VAL A 150 5.84 8.38 -12.71
CA VAL A 150 4.67 8.08 -11.88
C VAL A 150 5.06 7.05 -10.82
N HIS A 151 5.05 7.49 -9.57
CA HIS A 151 5.32 6.70 -8.39
C HIS A 151 4.03 6.37 -7.67
N LEU A 152 3.96 5.15 -7.17
CA LEU A 152 2.83 4.61 -6.47
C LEU A 152 3.32 4.11 -5.11
N PHE A 153 2.87 4.78 -4.07
CA PHE A 153 3.17 4.47 -2.69
C PHE A 153 1.94 3.82 -2.07
N TYR A 154 2.13 2.60 -1.57
CA TYR A 154 1.13 1.87 -0.82
C TYR A 154 1.56 1.78 0.63
N SER A 155 0.69 2.19 1.54
CA SER A 155 0.80 1.87 2.96
C SER A 155 -0.40 1.06 3.40
N ALA A 156 -0.13 0.01 4.17
CA ALA A 156 -1.14 -0.68 4.94
C ALA A 156 -0.72 -0.59 6.40
N ASN A 157 -1.54 0.10 7.19
CA ASN A 157 -1.39 0.16 8.64
C ASN A 157 -2.39 -0.83 9.21
N ALA A 158 -1.97 -1.84 9.98
CA ALA A 158 -2.96 -2.62 10.71
C ALA A 158 -3.70 -1.67 11.67
N LEU A 159 -5.03 -1.79 11.76
CA LEU A 159 -5.90 -0.90 12.54
C LEU A 159 -5.39 -0.70 13.98
N ASP A 160 -5.13 0.56 14.37
CA ASP A 160 -4.89 1.22 15.69
C ASP A 160 -4.28 0.45 16.89
N THR A 161 -3.88 -0.81 16.73
CA THR A 161 -3.37 -1.66 17.81
C THR A 161 -2.08 -2.34 17.37
N LEU A 162 -1.09 -1.51 17.06
CA LEU A 162 0.32 -1.85 16.92
C LEU A 162 1.15 -0.84 17.73
N PRO A 163 2.30 -1.26 18.28
CA PRO A 163 2.42 -1.96 19.54
C PRO A 163 2.20 -1.08 20.78
N HIS A 164 1.37 -1.53 21.70
CA HIS A 164 1.17 -0.83 22.98
C HIS A 164 2.33 -1.13 23.93
N GLU A 165 2.77 -0.12 24.71
CA GLU A 165 3.62 -0.36 25.87
C GLU A 165 2.91 -1.33 26.81
N ILE A 166 3.38 -2.57 26.85
CA ILE A 166 2.96 -3.53 27.86
C ILE A 166 3.92 -3.38 29.03
N ALA A 167 3.45 -2.69 30.05
CA ALA A 167 4.06 -2.76 31.36
C ALA A 167 3.56 -4.04 32.03
N GLU A 168 4.48 -4.86 32.51
CA GLU A 168 4.16 -6.03 33.31
C GLU A 168 4.79 -5.92 34.69
N ASP A 169 3.96 -6.03 35.73
CA ASP A 169 4.43 -6.17 37.09
C ASP A 169 4.92 -7.61 37.29
N LYS A 170 6.21 -7.78 37.54
CA LYS A 170 6.81 -9.02 38.07
C LYS A 170 6.89 -8.90 39.59
N ILE A 171 5.98 -9.57 40.28
CA ILE A 171 5.84 -9.52 41.73
C ILE A 171 6.37 -10.82 42.32
N SER A 172 7.38 -10.70 43.18
CA SER A 172 7.93 -11.79 43.97
C SER A 172 7.34 -11.76 45.38
N PHE A 173 6.79 -12.87 45.85
CA PHE A 173 6.09 -12.95 47.13
C PHE A 173 6.29 -14.30 47.84
N TYR A 174 5.93 -14.33 49.12
CA TYR A 174 5.86 -15.52 49.95
C TYR A 174 4.43 -15.72 50.45
N ILE A 175 3.97 -16.97 50.46
CA ILE A 175 2.77 -17.37 51.21
C ILE A 175 3.23 -17.72 52.63
N ILE A 176 2.81 -16.92 53.60
CA ILE A 176 3.19 -17.09 55.01
C ILE A 176 2.24 -18.06 55.70
N GLN A 177 0.94 -17.94 55.39
CA GLN A 177 -0.11 -18.75 55.97
C GLN A 177 -1.26 -18.91 54.98
N ASP A 178 -1.86 -20.09 54.99
CA ASP A 178 -3.11 -20.40 54.28
C ASP A 178 -4.02 -21.19 55.24
N GLY A 179 -5.16 -20.61 55.59
CA GLY A 179 -6.21 -21.26 56.38
C GLY A 179 -7.27 -21.99 55.55
N THR A 180 -7.08 -22.10 54.23
CA THR A 180 -8.06 -22.73 53.31
C THR A 180 -7.75 -24.20 53.08
N GLY A 181 -6.47 -24.59 53.14
CA GLY A 181 -6.02 -25.95 52.84
C GLY A 181 -6.05 -26.31 51.34
N LYS A 182 -6.37 -25.34 50.48
CA LYS A 182 -6.44 -25.51 49.02
C LYS A 182 -5.10 -25.24 48.34
N ILE A 183 -4.20 -24.50 48.98
CA ILE A 183 -2.87 -24.21 48.43
C ILE A 183 -1.90 -25.34 48.84
N PRO A 184 -1.13 -25.90 47.90
CA PRO A 184 -0.16 -26.95 48.22
C PRO A 184 0.89 -26.49 49.23
N LYS A 185 1.11 -27.30 50.28
CA LYS A 185 1.96 -26.94 51.44
C LYS A 185 3.41 -26.66 51.06
N GLU A 186 3.88 -27.27 49.98
CA GLU A 186 5.22 -27.05 49.42
C GLU A 186 5.42 -25.64 48.86
N SER A 187 4.36 -24.86 48.67
CA SER A 187 4.42 -23.45 48.23
C SER A 187 4.67 -22.49 49.39
N PHE A 188 4.47 -22.92 50.64
CA PHE A 188 4.62 -22.05 51.80
C PHE A 188 6.08 -21.71 52.05
N ARG A 189 6.34 -20.44 52.38
CA ARG A 189 7.67 -19.88 52.63
C ARG A 189 8.68 -20.05 51.48
N LYS A 190 8.24 -20.48 50.30
CA LYS A 190 9.04 -20.42 49.06
C LYS A 190 8.83 -19.09 48.36
N LEU A 191 9.87 -18.64 47.68
CA LEU A 191 9.77 -17.48 46.81
C LEU A 191 8.93 -17.88 45.59
N LEU A 192 7.84 -17.16 45.38
CA LEU A 192 6.93 -17.34 44.24
C LEU A 192 6.92 -16.05 43.44
N ASP A 193 6.75 -16.18 42.13
CA ASP A 193 6.69 -15.05 41.21
C ASP A 193 5.37 -15.09 40.42
N VAL A 194 4.80 -13.91 40.19
CA VAL A 194 3.68 -13.71 39.27
C VAL A 194 3.98 -12.54 38.36
N THR A 195 3.66 -12.69 37.07
CA THR A 195 3.74 -11.62 36.07
C THR A 195 2.31 -11.23 35.69
N MET A 196 2.00 -9.95 35.68
CA MET A 196 0.66 -9.46 35.36
C MET A 196 0.70 -8.10 34.64
N PRO A 197 -0.30 -7.79 33.81
CA PRO A 197 -0.39 -6.48 33.17
C PRO A 197 -0.44 -5.35 34.20
N SER A 198 0.26 -4.27 33.89
CA SER A 198 0.35 -3.06 34.71
C SER A 198 -0.12 -1.85 33.91
N THR A 199 -0.73 -0.92 34.62
CA THR A 199 -1.12 0.38 34.07
C THR A 199 -0.18 1.42 34.66
N LEU A 200 0.53 2.16 33.80
CA LEU A 200 1.41 3.23 34.24
C LEU A 200 0.59 4.32 34.96
N ASN A 201 1.20 4.95 35.96
CA ASN A 201 0.62 6.06 36.74
C ASN A 201 -0.60 5.72 37.61
N GLN A 202 -0.78 4.45 37.99
CA GLN A 202 -1.81 4.05 38.96
C GLN A 202 -1.19 3.42 40.20
N ILE A 203 -1.65 3.84 41.39
CA ILE A 203 -1.36 3.14 42.64
C ILE A 203 -2.29 1.93 42.69
N THR A 204 -1.73 0.72 42.70
CA THR A 204 -2.52 -0.52 42.69
C THR A 204 -2.28 -1.34 43.96
N ASP A 205 -3.33 -1.98 44.46
CA ASP A 205 -3.22 -2.94 45.57
C ASP A 205 -2.53 -4.21 45.08
N THR A 206 -1.22 -4.29 45.33
CA THR A 206 -0.39 -5.42 44.93
C THR A 206 -0.78 -6.70 45.67
N GLU A 207 -1.15 -6.61 46.95
CA GLU A 207 -1.55 -7.80 47.71
C GLU A 207 -2.87 -8.36 47.19
N GLY A 208 -3.85 -7.48 46.94
CA GLY A 208 -5.11 -7.83 46.31
C GLY A 208 -4.93 -8.48 44.94
N LYS A 209 -4.05 -7.94 44.09
CA LYS A 209 -3.69 -8.52 42.78
C LYS A 209 -3.11 -9.94 42.91
N VAL A 210 -2.17 -10.16 43.82
CA VAL A 210 -1.57 -11.49 44.05
C VAL A 210 -2.62 -12.47 44.61
N LYS A 211 -3.47 -12.02 45.55
CA LYS A 211 -4.60 -12.81 46.07
C LYS A 211 -5.57 -13.20 44.98
N ALA A 212 -5.93 -12.28 44.08
CA ALA A 212 -6.78 -12.58 42.92
C ALA A 212 -6.15 -13.62 41.98
N ALA A 213 -4.83 -13.53 41.75
CA ALA A 213 -4.11 -14.53 40.96
C ALA A 213 -4.12 -15.92 41.63
N LEU A 214 -3.92 -15.98 42.95
CA LEU A 214 -4.02 -17.21 43.72
C LEU A 214 -5.46 -17.77 43.72
N ALA A 215 -6.48 -16.92 43.83
CA ALA A 215 -7.88 -17.32 43.77
C ALA A 215 -8.21 -18.00 42.46
N LYS A 216 -7.77 -17.42 41.35
CA LYS A 216 -7.96 -18.03 40.03
C LYS A 216 -7.24 -19.37 39.89
N LYS A 217 -6.04 -19.49 40.46
CA LYS A 217 -5.22 -20.72 40.34
C LYS A 217 -5.73 -21.88 41.20
N TYR A 218 -6.21 -21.59 42.41
CA TYR A 218 -6.59 -22.60 43.40
C TYR A 218 -8.09 -22.61 43.73
N ASP A 219 -8.91 -21.96 42.88
CA ASP A 219 -10.36 -21.85 43.05
C ASP A 219 -10.78 -21.39 44.46
N LEU A 220 -10.22 -20.25 44.86
CA LEU A 220 -10.47 -19.65 46.17
C LEU A 220 -11.63 -18.67 46.09
N SER A 221 -12.55 -18.77 47.06
CA SER A 221 -13.62 -17.78 47.21
C SER A 221 -13.11 -16.51 47.91
N ASN A 222 -13.89 -15.42 47.90
CA ASN A 222 -13.53 -14.20 48.63
C ASN A 222 -13.31 -14.47 50.14
N LYS A 223 -14.07 -15.39 50.74
CA LYS A 223 -13.91 -15.81 52.15
C LYS A 223 -12.63 -16.61 52.40
N ASP A 224 -12.09 -17.23 51.35
CA ASP A 224 -10.84 -17.98 51.42
C ASP A 224 -9.64 -17.02 51.39
N LEU A 225 -9.75 -15.90 50.65
CA LEU A 225 -8.70 -14.89 50.55
C LEU A 225 -8.35 -14.22 51.88
N ASP A 226 -9.33 -14.03 52.76
CA ASP A 226 -9.14 -13.46 54.11
C ASP A 226 -8.29 -14.37 55.01
N LYS A 227 -8.20 -15.66 54.68
CA LYS A 227 -7.43 -16.66 55.43
C LYS A 227 -5.99 -16.81 54.91
N ILE A 228 -5.60 -16.04 53.89
CA ILE A 228 -4.30 -16.10 53.27
C ILE A 228 -3.49 -14.87 53.67
N VAL A 229 -2.31 -15.13 54.24
CA VAL A 229 -1.34 -14.10 54.61
C VAL A 229 -0.16 -14.17 53.66
N LEU A 230 0.06 -13.06 52.95
CA LEU A 230 1.14 -12.91 51.98
C LEU A 230 2.22 -11.96 52.52
N ARG A 231 3.44 -12.14 52.03
CA ARG A 231 4.52 -11.14 52.17
C ARG A 231 5.10 -10.84 50.79
N ILE A 232 4.90 -9.62 50.32
CA ILE A 232 5.55 -9.15 49.09
C ILE A 232 7.03 -8.92 49.37
N LYS A 233 7.90 -9.52 48.56
CA LYS A 233 9.36 -9.37 48.66
C LYS A 233 9.86 -8.27 47.74
N ASN A 234 9.45 -8.30 46.48
CA ASN A 234 9.89 -7.36 45.46
C ASN A 234 8.79 -7.17 44.43
N ILE A 235 8.77 -5.98 43.83
CA ILE A 235 7.96 -5.64 42.68
C ILE A 235 8.92 -5.03 41.67
N SER A 236 8.97 -5.60 40.48
CA SER A 236 9.74 -5.05 39.35
C SER A 236 8.81 -4.88 38.16
N ILE A 237 9.00 -3.84 37.38
CA ILE A 237 8.24 -3.61 36.15
C ILE A 237 9.12 -3.96 34.96
N GLY A 238 8.66 -4.86 34.11
CA GLY A 238 9.20 -5.06 32.77
C GLY A 238 8.38 -4.24 31.79
N VAL A 239 9.02 -3.40 30.99
CA VAL A 239 8.37 -2.70 29.87
C VAL A 239 8.89 -3.31 28.59
N GLY A 240 7.97 -3.72 27.71
CA GLY A 240 8.27 -4.21 26.38
C GLY A 240 7.41 -3.53 25.32
N SER A 241 7.90 -3.53 24.08
CA SER A 241 7.13 -3.16 22.89
C SER A 241 6.77 -4.42 22.11
N LEU A 242 5.51 -4.56 21.69
CA LEU A 242 5.16 -5.46 20.59
C LEU A 242 5.71 -4.90 19.26
N LEU A 243 5.63 -5.64 18.15
CA LEU A 243 6.18 -5.19 16.86
C LEU A 243 5.18 -4.39 16.04
N ASP A 244 5.74 -3.48 15.26
CA ASP A 244 5.12 -2.53 14.36
C ASP A 244 4.79 -3.19 13.01
N ASP A 245 3.52 -3.45 12.70
CA ASP A 245 3.09 -4.08 11.42
C ASP A 245 2.67 -3.03 10.37
N HIS A 246 3.49 -2.00 10.17
CA HIS A 246 3.34 -1.07 9.05
C HIS A 246 4.00 -1.68 7.80
N ALA A 247 3.20 -1.95 6.77
CA ALA A 247 3.70 -2.39 5.48
C ALA A 247 3.71 -1.21 4.51
N VAL A 248 4.88 -0.93 3.94
CA VAL A 248 5.06 0.13 2.94
C VAL A 248 5.66 -0.46 1.68
N SER A 249 5.15 -0.05 0.52
CA SER A 249 5.67 -0.44 -0.79
C SER A 249 5.70 0.76 -1.74
N LEU A 250 6.76 0.84 -2.53
CA LEU A 250 6.93 1.84 -3.58
C LEU A 250 7.04 1.13 -4.93
N HIS A 251 6.28 1.61 -5.91
CA HIS A 251 6.26 1.08 -7.26
C HIS A 251 6.34 2.21 -8.29
N VAL A 252 7.15 2.01 -9.33
CA VAL A 252 7.22 2.93 -10.48
C VAL A 252 6.33 2.40 -11.59
N VAL A 253 5.33 3.18 -11.99
CA VAL A 253 4.37 2.82 -13.03
C VAL A 253 4.98 3.07 -14.40
N LYS A 254 5.00 2.04 -15.25
CA LYS A 254 5.56 2.14 -16.61
C LYS A 254 4.53 2.75 -17.58
N PRO A 255 4.99 3.60 -18.53
CA PRO A 255 4.12 4.12 -19.59
C PRO A 255 3.72 3.03 -20.59
N MET A 256 2.53 3.19 -21.15
CA MET A 256 2.01 2.43 -22.28
C MET A 256 1.61 3.38 -23.41
N ILE A 257 1.87 2.98 -24.65
CA ILE A 257 1.51 3.75 -25.83
C ILE A 257 0.12 3.33 -26.30
N SER A 258 -0.82 4.27 -26.33
CA SER A 258 -2.15 4.06 -26.92
C SER A 258 -2.14 4.50 -28.38
N LYS A 259 -2.52 3.59 -29.28
CA LYS A 259 -2.61 3.79 -30.74
C LYS A 259 -4.06 3.84 -31.23
#